data_AF-A0A1S6HY35-F1
#
_entry.id   AF-A0A1S6HY35-F1
#
_cell.length_a   1.000
_cell.length_b   1.000
_cell.length_c   1.000
_cell.angle_alpha   90.00
_cell.angle_beta   90.00
_cell.angle_gamma   90.00
#
_symmetry.space_group_name_H-M   'P 1'
#
loop_
_entity.id
_entity.type
_entity.pdbx_description
1 polymer ?
#
loop_
_entity_poly.entity_id
_entity_poly.type
_entity_poly.pdbx_seq_one_letter_code
_entity_poly.pdbx_strand_id
1 'polypeptide(L)'
;MKYTKLLSITLAASLLSSAPVMAQDNTFYDESSQTYQIGVMVEAISTALTKPEDPESLTTISQYGTDSRYYVMIRGWLIQELAGVQSQLDATKAHDSNSENKQKFIDKVTFLQLAIRRIDLE
;
A
#
# COMPACT_ATOMS: atom_id res chain seq x y z
N MET A 1 -75.25 -31.13 -9.59
CA MET A 1 -75.67 -31.33 -11.00
C MET A 1 -75.11 -30.18 -11.82
N LYS A 2 -74.29 -30.50 -12.83
CA LYS A 2 -73.98 -29.71 -14.04
C LYS A 2 -73.18 -28.40 -13.93
N TYR A 3 -72.01 -28.47 -14.55
CA TYR A 3 -71.11 -27.44 -15.08
C TYR A 3 -71.79 -26.25 -15.75
N THR A 4 -71.20 -25.05 -15.68
CA THR A 4 -70.96 -24.23 -16.88
C THR A 4 -69.85 -23.18 -16.67
N LYS A 5 -69.08 -22.99 -17.76
CA LYS A 5 -67.96 -22.08 -17.98
C LYS A 5 -68.26 -20.63 -17.61
N LEU A 6 -67.23 -19.85 -17.28
CA LEU A 6 -66.92 -18.60 -17.97
C LEU A 6 -65.45 -18.22 -17.73
N LEU A 7 -64.69 -18.30 -18.83
CA LEU A 7 -63.34 -17.78 -18.98
C LEU A 7 -63.45 -16.24 -18.95
N SER A 8 -62.69 -15.56 -18.10
CA SER A 8 -62.50 -14.11 -18.17
C SER A 8 -61.01 -13.82 -18.08
N ILE A 9 -60.38 -13.80 -19.26
CA ILE A 9 -59.02 -13.30 -19.43
C ILE A 9 -59.12 -11.78 -19.37
N THR A 10 -58.81 -11.20 -18.22
CA THR A 10 -58.63 -9.75 -18.11
C THR A 10 -57.19 -9.45 -18.51
N LEU A 11 -57.02 -8.99 -19.76
CA LEU A 11 -55.76 -8.52 -20.30
C LEU A 11 -55.40 -7.20 -19.60
N ALA A 12 -54.64 -7.26 -18.52
CA ALA A 12 -54.05 -6.07 -17.91
C ALA A 12 -52.91 -5.60 -18.82
N ALA A 13 -53.17 -4.53 -19.58
CA ALA A 13 -52.19 -3.85 -20.39
C ALA A 13 -51.04 -3.33 -19.50
N SER A 14 -49.89 -3.95 -19.66
CA SER A 14 -48.60 -3.54 -19.09
C SER A 14 -48.17 -2.19 -19.66
N LEU A 15 -48.32 -1.13 -18.87
CA LEU A 15 -47.52 0.09 -19.04
C LEU A 15 -46.26 -0.06 -18.20
N LEU A 16 -45.25 -0.73 -18.76
CA LEU A 16 -43.89 -0.65 -18.27
C LEU A 16 -43.37 0.74 -18.63
N SER A 17 -43.46 1.66 -17.67
CA SER A 17 -42.74 2.93 -17.70
C SER A 17 -41.25 2.63 -17.81
N SER A 18 -40.68 2.79 -19.00
CA SER A 18 -39.25 2.81 -19.23
C SER A 18 -38.68 4.08 -18.58
N ALA A 19 -38.48 4.05 -17.27
CA ALA A 19 -37.58 4.98 -16.63
C ALA A 19 -36.18 4.67 -17.20
N PRO A 20 -35.50 5.63 -17.84
CA PRO A 20 -34.09 5.44 -18.15
C PRO A 20 -33.37 5.26 -16.81
N VAL A 21 -32.86 4.05 -16.56
CA VAL A 21 -31.82 3.83 -15.58
C VAL A 21 -30.70 4.76 -16.00
N MET A 22 -30.54 5.88 -15.29
CA MET A 22 -29.35 6.69 -15.42
C MET A 22 -28.19 5.76 -15.14
N ALA A 23 -27.39 5.51 -16.17
CA ALA A 23 -26.14 4.79 -16.05
C ALA A 23 -25.36 5.49 -14.93
N GLN A 24 -25.25 4.79 -13.81
CA GLN A 24 -24.32 5.15 -12.76
C GLN A 24 -22.97 5.17 -13.44
N ASP A 25 -22.34 6.35 -13.52
CA ASP A 25 -20.97 6.50 -14.01
C ASP A 25 -20.09 5.60 -13.13
N ASN A 26 -19.92 4.35 -13.56
CA ASN A 26 -18.85 3.50 -13.11
C ASN A 26 -17.60 4.17 -13.69
N THR A 27 -17.05 5.13 -12.94
CA THR A 27 -15.65 5.52 -13.08
C THR A 27 -14.86 4.23 -12.90
N PHE A 28 -14.54 3.57 -14.01
CA PHE A 28 -13.44 2.63 -14.08
C PHE A 28 -12.22 3.41 -13.60
N TYR A 29 -11.92 3.31 -12.31
CA TYR A 29 -10.66 3.77 -11.78
C TYR A 29 -9.58 3.09 -12.62
N ASP A 30 -8.66 3.87 -13.16
CA ASP A 30 -7.55 3.36 -13.96
C ASP A 30 -6.60 2.60 -13.04
N GLU A 31 -6.99 1.39 -12.65
CA GLU A 31 -6.23 0.49 -11.77
C GLU A 31 -4.84 0.19 -12.35
N SER A 32 -4.69 0.28 -13.67
CA SER A 32 -3.41 0.15 -14.35
C SER A 32 -2.45 1.29 -13.97
N SER A 33 -2.96 2.52 -13.87
CA SER A 33 -2.16 3.67 -13.43
C SER A 33 -1.78 3.59 -11.96
N GLN A 34 -2.68 3.09 -11.10
CA GLN A 34 -2.43 2.99 -9.66
C GLN A 34 -1.41 1.90 -9.36
N THR A 35 -1.52 0.74 -10.01
CA THR A 35 -0.54 -0.35 -9.88
C THR A 35 0.84 0.11 -10.31
N TYR A 36 0.94 0.85 -11.42
CA TYR A 36 2.20 1.42 -11.87
C TYR A 36 2.79 2.40 -10.87
N GLN A 37 1.99 3.33 -10.33
CA GLN A 37 2.44 4.29 -9.31
C GLN A 37 2.95 3.59 -8.05
N ILE A 38 2.28 2.52 -7.60
CA ILE A 38 2.74 1.72 -6.47
C ILE A 38 4.09 1.08 -6.80
N GLY A 39 4.26 0.51 -7.99
CA GLY A 39 5.52 -0.07 -8.43
C GLY A 39 6.68 0.93 -8.39
N VAL A 40 6.48 2.13 -8.96
CA VAL A 40 7.48 3.22 -8.95
C VAL A 40 7.84 3.62 -7.52
N MET A 41 6.84 3.75 -6.64
CA MET A 41 7.08 4.09 -5.24
C MET A 41 7.87 2.99 -4.52
N VAL A 42 7.53 1.71 -4.71
CA VAL A 42 8.25 0.58 -4.09
C VAL A 42 9.70 0.56 -4.56
N GLU A 43 9.95 0.77 -5.85
CA GLU A 43 11.30 0.84 -6.41
C GLU A 43 12.11 2.00 -5.84
N ALA A 44 11.48 3.18 -5.70
CA ALA A 44 12.12 4.35 -5.12
C ALA A 44 12.51 4.13 -3.64
N ILE A 45 11.61 3.57 -2.83
CA ILE A 45 11.90 3.24 -1.42
C ILE A 45 12.97 2.15 -1.35
N SER A 46 12.88 1.09 -2.17
CA SER A 46 13.89 0.04 -2.22
C SER A 46 15.27 0.62 -2.52
N THR A 47 15.36 1.55 -3.47
CA THR A 47 16.61 2.23 -3.83
C THR A 47 17.13 3.07 -2.66
N ALA A 48 16.26 3.86 -2.02
CA ALA A 48 16.61 4.67 -0.85
C ALA A 48 17.17 3.83 0.31
N LEU A 49 16.60 2.65 0.57
CA LEU A 49 17.06 1.72 1.61
C LEU A 49 18.46 1.13 1.37
N THR A 50 18.97 1.21 0.13
CA THR A 50 20.34 0.76 -0.21
C THR A 50 21.39 1.84 0.00
N LYS A 51 20.98 3.12 0.16
CA LYS A 51 21.87 4.28 0.27
C LYS A 51 21.53 5.13 1.49
N PRO A 52 21.67 4.60 2.72
CA PRO A 52 21.31 5.32 3.95
C PRO A 52 22.10 6.63 4.18
N GLU A 53 23.26 6.78 3.55
CA GLU A 53 24.11 7.97 3.59
C GLU A 53 23.66 9.09 2.65
N ASP A 54 22.81 8.78 1.67
CA ASP A 54 22.29 9.76 0.72
C ASP A 54 21.12 10.53 1.36
N PRO A 55 21.22 11.87 1.51
CA PRO A 55 20.13 12.68 2.05
C PRO A 55 18.81 12.52 1.28
N GLU A 56 18.86 12.27 -0.03
CA GLU A 56 17.67 12.05 -0.87
C GLU A 56 16.92 10.76 -0.49
N SER A 57 17.60 9.79 0.12
CA SER A 57 16.96 8.55 0.60
C SER A 57 15.95 8.84 1.71
N LEU A 58 16.31 9.67 2.68
CA LEU A 58 15.40 10.05 3.76
C LEU A 58 14.23 10.89 3.22
N THR A 59 14.50 11.81 2.29
CA THR A 59 13.46 12.61 1.62
C THR A 59 12.46 11.73 0.89
N THR A 60 12.93 10.75 0.11
CA THR A 60 12.11 9.81 -0.65
C THR A 60 11.21 8.98 0.27
N ILE A 61 11.79 8.41 1.34
CA ILE A 61 11.02 7.62 2.32
C ILE A 61 9.99 8.49 3.04
N SER A 62 10.33 9.74 3.37
CA SER A 62 9.40 10.67 4.02
C SER A 62 8.24 11.03 3.12
N GLN A 63 8.53 11.33 1.85
CA GLN A 63 7.51 11.71 0.85
C GLN A 63 6.47 10.61 0.67
N TYR A 64 6.89 9.36 0.49
CA TYR A 64 5.95 8.25 0.31
C TYR A 64 5.39 7.74 1.63
N GLY A 65 6.18 7.73 2.69
CA GLY A 65 5.80 7.21 4.00
C GLY A 65 4.77 8.04 4.73
N THR A 66 4.69 9.35 4.45
CA THR A 66 3.65 10.24 5.01
C THR A 66 2.35 10.24 4.20
N ASP A 67 2.34 9.57 3.04
CA ASP A 67 1.11 9.36 2.28
C ASP A 67 0.24 8.33 2.99
N SER A 68 -0.93 8.76 3.47
CA SER A 68 -1.85 7.92 4.23
C SER A 68 -2.29 6.65 3.50
N ARG A 69 -2.24 6.64 2.16
CA ARG A 69 -2.55 5.45 1.33
C ARG A 69 -1.53 4.34 1.52
N TYR A 70 -0.27 4.69 1.81
CA TYR A 70 0.86 3.76 1.85
C TYR A 70 1.53 3.67 3.22
N TYR A 71 1.22 4.58 4.15
CA TYR A 71 1.83 4.69 5.48
C TYR A 71 1.97 3.34 6.19
N VAL A 72 0.88 2.58 6.32
CA VAL A 72 0.90 1.30 7.05
C VAL A 72 1.86 0.29 6.41
N MET A 73 1.87 0.23 5.08
CA MET A 73 2.73 -0.67 4.32
C MET A 73 4.21 -0.27 4.46
N ILE A 74 4.51 1.00 4.24
CA ILE A 74 5.89 1.52 4.29
C ILE A 74 6.42 1.40 5.71
N ARG A 75 5.67 1.83 6.72
CA ARG A 75 6.06 1.70 8.13
C ARG A 75 6.29 0.24 8.52
N GLY A 76 5.41 -0.67 8.10
CA GLY A 76 5.58 -2.10 8.33
C GLY A 76 6.87 -2.64 7.72
N TRP A 77 7.18 -2.26 6.48
CA TRP A 77 8.43 -2.63 5.81
C TRP A 77 9.66 -2.09 6.54
N LEU A 78 9.68 -0.80 6.90
CA LEU A 78 10.81 -0.20 7.63
C LEU A 78 11.08 -0.89 8.97
N ILE A 79 10.03 -1.27 9.71
CA ILE A 79 10.14 -2.00 10.97
C ILE A 79 10.74 -3.40 10.75
N GLN A 80 10.29 -4.11 9.72
CA GLN A 80 10.83 -5.43 9.38
C GLN A 80 12.31 -5.35 8.96
N GLU A 81 12.65 -4.37 8.12
CA GLU A 81 14.04 -4.13 7.71
C GLU A 81 14.91 -3.79 8.93
N LEU A 82 14.42 -2.93 9.84
CA LEU A 82 15.13 -2.58 11.08
C LEU A 82 15.38 -3.81 11.94
N ALA A 83 14.38 -4.67 12.14
CA ALA A 83 14.54 -5.91 12.90
C ALA A 83 15.57 -6.85 12.25
N GLY A 84 15.56 -6.96 10.91
CA GLY A 84 16.51 -7.77 10.16
C GLY A 84 17.95 -7.27 10.27
N VAL A 85 18.17 -5.95 10.15
CA VAL A 85 19.50 -5.35 10.29
C VAL A 85 19.99 -5.42 11.74
N GLN A 86 19.10 -5.21 12.72
CA GLN A 86 19.45 -5.33 14.14
C GLN A 86 19.91 -6.75 14.49
N SER A 87 19.23 -7.77 13.97
CA SER A 87 19.64 -9.18 14.12
C SER A 87 21.05 -9.44 13.55
N GLN A 88 21.36 -8.90 12.37
CA GLN A 88 22.69 -9.01 11.76
C GLN A 88 23.76 -8.29 12.59
N LEU A 89 23.45 -7.10 13.11
CA LEU A 89 24.34 -6.34 13.99
C LEU A 89 24.63 -7.12 15.29
N ASP A 90 23.61 -7.73 15.87
CA ASP A 90 23.75 -8.50 17.12
C ASP A 90 24.57 -9.77 16.90
N ALA A 91 24.41 -10.45 15.75
CA ALA A 91 25.24 -11.57 15.36
C ALA A 91 26.71 -11.18 15.13
N THR A 92 26.99 -9.97 14.61
CA THR A 92 28.37 -9.50 14.39
C THR A 92 29.09 -9.10 15.68
N LYS A 93 28.37 -8.63 16.71
CA LYS A 93 28.95 -8.31 18.03
C LYS A 93 29.62 -9.52 18.70
N ALA A 94 29.22 -10.74 18.36
CA ALA A 94 29.79 -11.97 18.91
C ALA A 94 31.19 -12.30 18.37
N HIS A 95 31.59 -11.75 17.22
CA HIS A 95 32.79 -12.21 16.51
C HIS A 95 33.81 -11.12 16.15
N ASP A 96 33.45 -9.83 16.11
CA ASP A 96 34.43 -8.79 15.79
C ASP A 96 34.05 -7.40 16.31
N SER A 97 34.88 -6.83 17.17
CA SER A 97 34.58 -5.55 17.83
C SER A 97 34.70 -4.33 16.90
N ASN A 98 35.39 -4.43 15.76
CA ASN A 98 35.77 -3.27 14.95
C ASN A 98 35.84 -3.53 13.43
N SER A 99 34.89 -4.28 12.86
CA SER A 99 34.82 -4.51 11.41
C SER A 99 34.01 -3.42 10.70
N GLU A 100 34.42 -3.07 9.47
CA GLU A 100 33.69 -2.15 8.58
C GLU A 100 32.22 -2.57 8.40
N ASN A 101 31.95 -3.88 8.39
CA ASN A 101 30.60 -4.43 8.29
C ASN A 101 29.72 -4.09 9.50
N LYS A 102 30.29 -4.09 10.71
CA LYS A 102 29.57 -3.69 11.92
C LYS A 102 29.16 -2.23 11.84
N GLN A 103 30.04 -1.35 11.34
CA GLN A 103 29.71 0.07 11.17
C GLN A 103 28.57 0.25 10.16
N LYS A 104 28.61 -0.45 9.02
CA LYS A 104 27.52 -0.43 8.03
C LYS A 104 26.17 -0.81 8.63
N PHE A 105 26.12 -1.82 9.51
CA PHE A 105 24.88 -2.19 10.18
C PHE A 105 24.42 -1.12 11.19
N ILE A 106 25.34 -0.51 11.95
CA ILE A 106 25.02 0.60 12.86
C ILE A 106 24.43 1.78 12.11
N ASP A 107 25.06 2.17 10.99
CA ASP A 107 24.61 3.29 10.16
C ASP A 107 23.22 3.00 9.60
N LYS A 108 22.98 1.79 9.10
CA LYS A 108 21.67 1.38 8.57
C LYS A 108 20.59 1.30 9.65
N VAL A 109 20.90 0.81 10.86
CA VAL A 109 19.96 0.84 12.00
C VAL A 109 19.59 2.29 12.34
N THR A 110 20.58 3.17 12.43
CA THR A 110 20.38 4.59 12.78
C THR A 110 19.51 5.28 11.72
N PHE A 111 19.80 5.05 10.44
CA PHE A 111 19.00 5.55 9.32
C PHE A 111 17.54 5.08 9.38
N LEU A 112 17.31 3.78 9.59
CA LEU A 112 15.96 3.21 9.65
C LEU A 112 15.15 3.77 10.84
N GLN A 113 15.78 3.92 12.01
CA GLN A 113 15.15 4.56 13.17
C GLN A 113 14.77 6.02 12.88
N LEU A 114 15.65 6.76 12.22
CA LEU A 114 15.38 8.14 11.81
C LEU A 114 14.23 8.21 10.80
N ALA A 115 14.23 7.35 9.79
CA ALA A 115 13.18 7.28 8.77
C ALA A 115 11.81 6.97 9.37
N ILE A 116 11.71 5.95 10.24
CA ILE A 116 10.47 5.61 10.95
C ILE A 116 9.99 6.80 11.78
N ARG A 117 10.88 7.42 12.56
CA ARG A 117 10.53 8.60 13.35
C ARG A 117 10.04 9.76 12.47
N ARG A 118 10.64 9.96 11.30
CA ARG A 118 10.31 11.05 10.39
C ARG A 118 8.91 10.90 9.79
N ILE A 119 8.47 9.67 9.51
CA ILE A 119 7.12 9.39 8.99
C ILE A 119 6.05 9.32 10.09
N ASP A 120 6.44 9.03 11.34
CA ASP A 120 5.52 8.96 12.49
C ASP A 120 5.17 10.34 13.09
N LEU A 121 5.93 11.39 12.74
CA LEU A 121 5.80 12.74 13.33
C LEU A 121 5.05 13.77 12.46
N GLU A 122 4.81 13.47 11.18
CA GLU A 122 4.01 14.30 10.26
C GLU A 122 2.57 13.78 10.18
#